data_AF-A0A812M176-F1
#
_entry.id   AF-A0A812M176-F1
#
_cell.length_a   1.000
_cell.length_b   1.000
_cell.length_c   1.000
_cell.angle_alpha   90.00
_cell.angle_beta   90.00
_cell.angle_gamma   90.00
#
_symmetry.space_group_name_H-M   'P 1'
#
loop_
_entity.id
_entity.type
_entity.pdbx_description
1 polymer ?
#
loop_
_entity_poly.entity_id
_entity_poly.type
_entity_poly.pdbx_seq_one_letter_code
_entity_poly.pdbx_strand_id
1 'polypeptide(L)'
;MADDSSDLLDALHSLDITACKDLIRQLQARRERRRELVERLQEKLKALNNELAARKEEGDRCKQDLLDEQAKNRRLAEKRRQRGGEKEVASIQDDLQREQEMELQTANVRRFMETTLQEQVQRNRTQNELGIRIYDEVELMVDKSAEEQALESRYIDTVLVTYCIPNSELKYNLSFRVDKDMKSKNLREDACLYWGLSEVDFILKTMSNAKVHDDLTIQSCFNDNEDAHFSLVQKTPKNASLMDRELTNILPKAGEAL
;
A
#
# COMPACT_ATOMS: atom_id res chain seq x y z
N MET A 1 -23.98 -0.96 -22.98
CA MET A 1 -23.97 0.51 -22.99
C MET A 1 -24.63 1.07 -24.26
N ALA A 2 -25.82 0.59 -24.65
CA ALA A 2 -26.48 1.00 -25.90
C ALA A 2 -27.83 1.72 -25.70
N ASP A 3 -28.33 1.81 -24.45
CA ASP A 3 -29.66 2.38 -24.16
C ASP A 3 -29.67 3.91 -23.94
N ASP A 4 -28.55 4.53 -23.57
CA ASP A 4 -28.50 5.99 -23.31
C ASP A 4 -28.77 6.85 -24.55
N SER A 5 -28.77 6.26 -25.75
CA SER A 5 -28.99 6.97 -27.01
C SER A 5 -30.45 7.35 -27.24
N SER A 6 -31.41 6.57 -26.73
CA SER A 6 -32.84 6.74 -27.04
C SER A 6 -33.44 7.88 -26.22
N ASP A 7 -33.15 7.91 -24.92
CA ASP A 7 -33.66 8.92 -23.99
C ASP A 7 -33.14 10.34 -24.29
N LEU A 8 -31.95 10.43 -24.90
CA LEU A 8 -31.34 11.68 -25.33
C LEU A 8 -32.05 12.32 -26.53
N LEU A 9 -32.63 11.49 -27.42
CA LEU A 9 -33.34 11.96 -28.62
C LEU A 9 -34.72 12.52 -28.29
N ASP A 10 -35.44 11.87 -27.37
CA ASP A 10 -36.76 12.34 -26.92
C ASP A 10 -36.66 13.64 -26.10
N ALA A 11 -35.61 13.78 -25.29
CA ALA A 11 -35.31 15.05 -24.61
C ALA A 11 -35.05 16.19 -25.62
N LEU A 12 -34.39 15.90 -26.75
CA LEU A 12 -34.00 16.87 -27.78
C LEU A 12 -35.19 17.52 -28.50
N HIS A 13 -36.30 16.80 -28.66
CA HIS A 13 -37.50 17.33 -29.31
C HIS A 13 -38.34 18.27 -28.43
N SER A 14 -38.08 18.27 -27.12
CA SER A 14 -38.81 19.11 -26.14
C SER A 14 -38.09 20.39 -25.72
N LEU A 15 -36.84 20.58 -26.17
CA LEU A 15 -35.96 21.65 -25.69
C LEU A 15 -36.11 22.95 -26.49
N ASP A 16 -36.38 24.04 -25.78
CA ASP A 16 -36.35 25.41 -26.31
C ASP A 16 -34.93 25.75 -26.86
N ILE A 17 -34.86 26.69 -27.82
CA ILE A 17 -33.61 27.11 -28.47
C ILE A 17 -32.58 27.58 -27.43
N THR A 18 -33.05 28.19 -26.34
CA THR A 18 -32.21 28.61 -25.20
C THR A 18 -31.56 27.40 -24.51
N ALA A 19 -32.36 26.39 -24.19
CA ALA A 19 -31.90 25.17 -23.53
C ALA A 19 -30.95 24.35 -24.42
N CYS A 20 -31.17 24.34 -25.74
CA CYS A 20 -30.22 23.76 -26.70
C CYS A 20 -28.85 24.46 -26.68
N LYS A 21 -28.81 25.80 -26.59
CA LYS A 21 -27.56 26.56 -26.50
C LYS A 21 -26.81 26.27 -25.20
N ASP A 22 -27.53 26.16 -24.09
CA ASP A 22 -26.92 25.83 -22.79
C ASP A 22 -26.40 24.39 -22.76
N LEU A 23 -27.14 23.44 -23.34
CA LEU A 23 -26.67 22.06 -23.50
C LEU A 23 -25.39 21.99 -24.35
N ILE A 24 -25.33 22.74 -25.47
CA ILE A 24 -24.11 22.82 -26.30
C ILE A 24 -22.93 23.35 -25.48
N ARG A 25 -23.11 24.42 -24.69
CA ARG A 25 -22.05 24.96 -23.81
C ARG A 25 -21.60 23.94 -22.77
N GLN A 26 -22.54 23.23 -22.14
CA GLN A 26 -22.22 22.16 -21.18
C GLN A 26 -21.44 21.01 -21.84
N LEU A 27 -21.84 20.59 -23.04
CA LEU A 27 -21.15 19.54 -23.79
C LEU A 27 -19.74 19.98 -24.22
N GLN A 28 -19.57 21.23 -24.63
CA GLN A 28 -18.25 21.80 -24.93
C GLN A 28 -17.36 21.83 -23.68
N ALA A 29 -17.86 22.32 -22.55
CA ALA A 29 -17.13 22.31 -21.27
C ALA A 29 -16.81 20.88 -20.78
N ARG A 30 -17.70 19.91 -21.03
CA ARG A 30 -17.43 18.50 -20.73
C ARG A 30 -16.36 17.91 -21.64
N ARG A 31 -16.39 18.25 -22.94
CA ARG A 31 -15.37 17.83 -23.91
C ARG A 31 -13.99 18.40 -23.57
N GLU A 32 -13.93 19.66 -23.14
CA GLU A 32 -12.70 20.33 -22.72
C GLU A 32 -12.12 19.69 -21.45
N ARG A 33 -12.94 19.47 -20.41
CA ARG A 33 -12.53 18.73 -19.21
C ARG A 33 -12.01 17.32 -19.52
N ARG A 34 -12.64 16.61 -20.47
CA ARG A 34 -12.15 15.29 -20.93
C ARG A 34 -10.81 15.41 -21.65
N ARG A 35 -10.59 16.44 -22.46
CA ARG A 35 -9.31 16.70 -23.11
C ARG A 35 -8.20 16.98 -22.10
N GLU A 36 -8.44 17.88 -21.15
CA GLU A 36 -7.49 18.18 -20.06
C GLU A 36 -7.14 16.94 -19.24
N LEU A 37 -8.13 16.09 -18.94
CA LEU A 37 -7.89 14.84 -18.21
C LEU A 37 -6.99 13.89 -19.01
N VAL A 38 -7.24 13.75 -20.32
CA VAL A 38 -6.40 12.93 -21.21
C VAL A 38 -4.98 13.47 -21.27
N GLU A 39 -4.81 14.79 -21.40
CA GLU A 39 -3.49 15.44 -21.38
C GLU A 39 -2.76 15.18 -20.07
N ARG A 40 -3.42 15.36 -18.91
CA ARG A 40 -2.83 15.02 -17.60
C ARG A 40 -2.45 13.56 -17.48
N LEU A 41 -3.25 12.63 -18.02
CA LEU A 41 -2.93 11.21 -18.01
C LEU A 41 -1.73 10.89 -18.91
N GLN A 42 -1.63 11.53 -20.08
CA GLN A 42 -0.47 11.41 -20.96
C GLN A 42 0.81 11.95 -20.30
N GLU A 43 0.73 13.09 -19.60
CA GLU A 43 1.84 13.64 -18.83
C GLU A 43 2.27 12.70 -17.69
N LYS A 44 1.31 12.14 -16.94
CA LYS A 44 1.60 11.13 -15.91
C LYS A 44 2.27 9.89 -16.49
N LEU A 45 1.78 9.38 -17.62
CA LEU A 45 2.37 8.23 -18.31
C LEU A 45 3.81 8.53 -18.74
N LYS A 46 4.06 9.73 -19.28
CA LYS A 46 5.41 10.18 -19.65
C LYS A 46 6.32 10.27 -18.42
N ALA A 47 5.84 10.80 -17.30
CA ALA A 47 6.60 10.88 -16.05
C ALA A 47 6.97 9.47 -15.52
N LEU A 48 6.03 8.53 -15.51
CA LEU A 48 6.27 7.15 -15.10
C LEU A 48 7.26 6.42 -16.01
N ASN A 49 7.17 6.64 -17.33
CA ASN A 49 8.13 6.07 -18.27
C ASN A 49 9.55 6.61 -18.05
N ASN A 50 9.68 7.92 -17.75
CA ASN A 50 10.96 8.52 -17.41
C ASN A 50 11.53 7.97 -16.10
N GLU A 51 10.71 7.80 -15.07
CA GLU A 51 11.13 7.19 -13.79
C GLU A 51 11.58 5.73 -14.00
N LEU A 52 10.82 4.96 -14.77
CA LEU A 52 11.14 3.57 -15.08
C LEU A 52 12.46 3.47 -15.85
N ALA A 53 12.69 4.37 -16.82
CA ALA A 53 13.96 4.45 -17.54
C ALA A 53 15.13 4.80 -16.59
N ALA A 54 14.95 5.76 -15.69
CA ALA A 54 15.97 6.13 -14.70
C ALA A 54 16.32 4.98 -13.75
N ARG A 55 15.30 4.25 -13.24
CA ARG A 55 15.54 3.08 -12.39
C ARG A 55 16.23 1.92 -13.11
N LYS A 56 15.95 1.73 -14.40
CA LYS A 56 16.69 0.75 -15.22
C LYS A 56 18.16 1.14 -15.33
N GLU A 57 18.45 2.41 -15.61
CA GLU A 57 19.83 2.92 -15.69
C GLU A 57 20.57 2.81 -14.35
N GLU A 58 19.91 3.09 -13.22
CA GLU A 58 20.47 2.85 -11.89
C GLU A 58 20.76 1.36 -11.63
N GLY A 59 19.84 0.47 -12.03
CA GLY A 59 20.04 -0.97 -11.94
C GLY A 59 21.23 -1.46 -12.77
N ASP A 60 21.37 -0.96 -13.99
CA ASP A 60 22.48 -1.29 -14.88
C ASP A 60 23.83 -0.77 -14.33
N ARG A 61 23.85 0.45 -13.77
CA ARG A 61 25.03 1.01 -13.08
C ARG A 61 25.44 0.16 -11.88
N CYS A 62 24.51 -0.16 -10.99
CA CYS A 62 24.78 -0.99 -9.81
C CYS A 62 25.30 -2.39 -10.19
N LYS A 63 24.74 -2.98 -11.26
CA LYS A 63 25.22 -4.26 -11.79
C LYS A 63 26.64 -4.15 -12.34
N GLN A 64 26.97 -3.06 -13.02
CA GLN A 64 28.32 -2.81 -13.53
C GLN A 64 29.32 -2.65 -12.38
N ASP A 65 28.99 -1.85 -11.36
CA ASP A 65 29.85 -1.65 -10.18
C ASP A 65 30.13 -2.98 -9.45
N LEU A 66 29.12 -3.85 -9.34
CA LEU A 66 29.28 -5.18 -8.75
C LEU A 66 30.26 -6.05 -9.55
N LEU A 67 30.17 -6.02 -10.89
CA LEU A 67 31.08 -6.77 -11.76
C LEU A 67 32.52 -6.24 -11.65
N ASP A 68 32.70 -4.92 -11.57
CA ASP A 68 34.00 -4.29 -11.44
C ASP A 68 34.65 -4.60 -10.08
N GLU A 69 33.88 -4.57 -8.98
CA GLU A 69 34.35 -4.98 -7.66
C GLU A 69 34.67 -6.49 -7.59
N GLN A 70 33.87 -7.34 -8.23
CA GLN A 70 34.20 -8.77 -8.36
C GLN A 70 35.50 -8.99 -9.15
N ALA A 71 35.71 -8.26 -10.25
CA ALA A 71 36.94 -8.34 -11.03
C ALA A 71 38.17 -7.85 -10.24
N LYS A 72 38.02 -6.77 -9.47
CA LYS A 72 39.06 -6.24 -8.58
C LYS A 72 39.41 -7.21 -7.46
N ASN A 73 38.42 -7.83 -6.83
CA ASN A 73 38.62 -8.87 -5.81
C ASN A 73 39.33 -10.09 -6.39
N ARG A 74 38.97 -10.54 -7.61
CA ARG A 74 39.70 -11.62 -8.31
C ARG A 74 41.17 -11.26 -8.55
N ARG A 75 41.46 -10.06 -9.04
CA ARG A 75 42.84 -9.57 -9.24
C ARG A 75 43.63 -9.49 -7.92
N LEU A 76 43.00 -9.09 -6.82
CA LEU A 76 43.64 -9.03 -5.50
C LEU A 76 43.93 -10.44 -4.96
N ALA A 77 43.00 -11.38 -5.11
CA ALA A 77 43.21 -12.78 -4.72
C ALA A 77 44.37 -13.41 -5.49
N GLU A 78 44.47 -13.14 -6.80
CA GLU A 78 45.56 -13.63 -7.64
C GLU A 78 46.92 -13.02 -7.23
N LYS A 79 46.98 -11.71 -6.94
CA LYS A 79 48.19 -11.06 -6.41
C LYS A 79 48.61 -11.63 -5.05
N ARG A 80 47.66 -11.98 -4.18
CA ARG A 80 47.95 -12.64 -2.89
C ARG A 80 48.57 -14.02 -3.10
N ARG A 81 48.02 -14.82 -4.04
CA ARG A 81 48.60 -16.13 -4.40
C ARG A 81 50.02 -16.00 -4.93
N GLN A 82 50.29 -14.99 -5.76
CA GLN A 82 51.65 -14.76 -6.31
C GLN A 82 52.65 -14.25 -5.25
N ARG A 83 52.20 -13.51 -4.23
CA ARG A 83 53.06 -13.03 -3.13
C ARG A 83 53.24 -14.03 -1.98
N GLY A 84 52.29 -14.95 -1.81
CA GLY A 84 52.29 -15.97 -0.75
C GLY A 84 53.16 -17.21 -1.05
N GLY A 85 54.26 -17.04 -1.78
CA GLY A 85 55.19 -18.13 -2.07
C GLY A 85 55.89 -18.65 -0.81
N GLU A 86 55.60 -19.93 -0.50
CA GLU A 86 56.52 -20.95 0.03
C GLU A 86 56.62 -21.29 1.52
N LYS A 87 55.76 -20.82 2.45
CA LYS A 87 55.87 -21.27 3.87
C LYS A 87 54.65 -21.87 4.59
N GLU A 88 53.51 -22.05 3.93
CA GLU A 88 52.32 -22.68 4.55
C GLU A 88 51.69 -23.82 3.72
N VAL A 89 52.46 -24.46 2.85
CA VAL A 89 51.93 -25.36 1.79
C VAL A 89 51.29 -26.65 2.32
N ALA A 90 51.64 -27.12 3.53
CA ALA A 90 51.12 -28.40 4.05
C ALA A 90 49.79 -28.28 4.82
N SER A 91 49.46 -27.11 5.39
CA SER A 91 48.20 -26.87 6.11
C SER A 91 47.08 -26.34 5.22
N ILE A 92 47.46 -25.64 4.13
CA ILE A 92 46.50 -25.05 3.19
C ILE A 92 45.91 -26.12 2.26
N GLN A 93 46.60 -27.23 2.02
CA GLN A 93 46.15 -28.25 1.07
C GLN A 93 44.86 -28.97 1.51
N ASP A 94 44.70 -29.22 2.80
CA ASP A 94 43.50 -29.86 3.39
C ASP A 94 42.30 -28.89 3.42
N ASP A 95 42.54 -27.62 3.75
CA ASP A 95 41.48 -26.60 3.74
C ASP A 95 41.08 -26.22 2.32
N LEU A 96 42.02 -26.20 1.37
CA LEU A 96 41.74 -25.96 -0.06
C LEU A 96 40.96 -27.13 -0.70
N GLN A 97 41.19 -28.37 -0.26
CA GLN A 97 40.39 -29.52 -0.68
C GLN A 97 38.96 -29.44 -0.14
N ARG A 98 38.79 -29.05 1.14
CA ARG A 98 37.44 -28.82 1.71
C ARG A 98 36.72 -27.65 1.04
N GLU A 99 37.43 -26.57 0.73
CA GLU A 99 36.86 -25.43 0.00
C GLU A 99 36.43 -25.84 -1.41
N GLN A 100 37.27 -26.60 -2.12
CA GLN A 100 36.93 -27.12 -3.46
C GLN A 100 35.75 -28.09 -3.41
N GLU A 101 35.66 -28.97 -2.41
CA GLU A 101 34.50 -29.85 -2.24
C GLU A 101 33.23 -29.06 -1.93
N MET A 102 33.31 -28.04 -1.08
CA MET A 102 32.17 -27.18 -0.75
C MET A 102 31.73 -26.33 -1.96
N GLU A 103 32.68 -25.85 -2.77
CA GLU A 103 32.43 -25.11 -4.01
C GLU A 103 31.85 -26.02 -5.11
N LEU A 104 32.30 -27.27 -5.22
CA LEU A 104 31.70 -28.29 -6.08
C LEU A 104 30.29 -28.65 -5.63
N GLN A 105 30.06 -28.81 -4.32
CA GLN A 105 28.73 -29.07 -3.78
C GLN A 105 27.77 -27.91 -4.06
N THR A 106 28.20 -26.66 -3.81
CA THR A 106 27.37 -25.49 -4.13
C THR A 106 27.16 -25.32 -5.62
N ALA A 107 28.16 -25.60 -6.46
CA ALA A 107 28.00 -25.60 -7.92
C ALA A 107 27.05 -26.70 -8.41
N ASN A 108 27.07 -27.87 -7.80
CA ASN A 108 26.17 -28.98 -8.11
C ASN A 108 24.73 -28.68 -7.66
N VAL A 109 24.54 -28.10 -6.47
CA VAL A 109 23.23 -27.62 -5.99
C VAL A 109 22.70 -26.52 -6.92
N ARG A 110 23.56 -25.58 -7.32
CA ARG A 110 23.20 -24.51 -8.25
C ARG A 110 22.80 -25.06 -9.62
N ARG A 111 23.59 -25.97 -10.19
CA ARG A 111 23.26 -26.64 -11.46
C ARG A 111 21.98 -27.45 -11.35
N PHE A 112 21.78 -28.17 -10.26
CA PHE A 112 20.57 -28.94 -10.04
C PHE A 112 19.34 -28.01 -9.97
N MET A 113 19.40 -26.94 -9.19
CA MET A 113 18.34 -25.92 -9.14
C MET A 113 18.11 -25.27 -10.51
N GLU A 114 19.17 -24.91 -11.23
CA GLU A 114 19.09 -24.28 -12.54
C GLU A 114 18.48 -25.22 -13.59
N THR A 115 18.83 -26.51 -13.55
CA THR A 115 18.26 -27.54 -14.43
C THR A 115 16.78 -27.77 -14.09
N THR A 116 16.44 -27.85 -12.79
CA THR A 116 15.05 -28.01 -12.33
C THR A 116 14.20 -26.80 -12.71
N LEU A 117 14.74 -25.59 -12.58
CA LEU A 117 14.09 -24.34 -13.00
C LEU A 117 13.96 -24.28 -14.53
N GLN A 118 14.99 -24.65 -15.29
CA GLN A 118 14.92 -24.70 -16.75
C GLN A 118 13.90 -25.72 -17.24
N GLU A 119 13.81 -26.89 -16.62
CA GLU A 119 12.80 -27.91 -16.96
C GLU A 119 11.38 -27.44 -16.65
N GLN A 120 11.14 -26.76 -15.51
CA GLN A 120 9.85 -26.13 -15.22
C GLN A 120 9.53 -24.99 -16.20
N VAL A 121 10.55 -24.23 -16.60
CA VAL A 121 10.40 -23.11 -17.52
C VAL A 121 10.17 -23.55 -18.96
N GLN A 122 10.75 -24.67 -19.41
CA GLN A 122 10.57 -25.22 -20.75
C GLN A 122 9.23 -25.94 -20.94
N ARG A 123 8.65 -26.51 -19.87
CA ARG A 123 7.36 -27.20 -19.96
C ARG A 123 6.17 -26.26 -20.29
N ASN A 124 6.30 -24.95 -20.10
CA ASN A 124 5.17 -23.99 -20.23
C ASN A 124 5.48 -22.77 -21.12
N ARG A 125 6.07 -22.94 -22.31
CA ARG A 125 6.41 -21.79 -23.17
C ARG A 125 6.02 -21.98 -24.64
N THR A 126 4.85 -21.46 -25.00
CA THR A 126 4.62 -20.88 -26.32
C THR A 126 5.37 -19.54 -26.39
N GLN A 127 6.48 -19.48 -27.13
CA GLN A 127 7.20 -18.25 -27.44
C GLN A 127 6.86 -17.83 -28.87
N ASN A 128 6.75 -16.53 -29.10
CA ASN A 128 6.67 -15.99 -30.45
C ASN A 128 8.05 -15.93 -31.11
N GLU A 129 8.08 -15.66 -32.42
CA GLU A 129 9.29 -15.62 -33.26
C GLU A 129 10.38 -14.64 -32.77
N LEU A 130 10.02 -13.70 -31.88
CA LEU A 130 10.92 -12.73 -31.28
C LEU A 130 11.48 -13.17 -29.91
N GLY A 131 11.18 -14.39 -29.46
CA GLY A 131 11.62 -14.92 -28.17
C GLY A 131 10.94 -14.27 -26.96
N ILE A 132 9.88 -13.49 -27.17
CA ILE A 132 9.12 -12.84 -26.12
C ILE A 132 8.05 -13.83 -25.62
N ARG A 133 7.92 -13.92 -24.30
CA ARG A 133 6.90 -14.78 -23.68
C ARG A 133 5.54 -14.11 -23.91
N ILE A 134 4.71 -14.68 -24.79
CA ILE A 134 3.30 -14.31 -24.88
C ILE A 134 2.63 -14.98 -23.70
N TYR A 135 2.24 -14.19 -22.70
CA TYR A 135 1.27 -14.63 -21.73
C TYR A 135 -0.09 -14.35 -22.35
N ASP A 136 -0.94 -15.36 -22.44
CA ASP A 136 -2.35 -15.09 -22.70
C ASP A 136 -2.89 -14.38 -21.46
N GLU A 137 -3.28 -13.11 -21.59
CA GLU A 137 -3.76 -12.30 -20.47
C GLU A 137 -4.93 -13.00 -19.76
N VAL A 138 -5.71 -13.80 -20.50
CA VAL A 138 -6.83 -14.59 -20.00
C VAL A 138 -6.37 -15.75 -19.11
N GLU A 139 -5.26 -16.41 -19.43
CA GLU A 139 -4.74 -17.54 -18.65
C GLU A 139 -4.04 -17.08 -17.36
N LEU A 140 -3.59 -15.82 -17.31
CA LEU A 140 -3.01 -15.21 -16.11
C LEU A 140 -4.07 -14.66 -15.15
N MET A 141 -5.33 -14.54 -15.57
CA MET A 141 -6.42 -14.15 -14.69
C MET A 141 -6.87 -15.37 -13.89
N VAL A 142 -6.63 -15.32 -12.58
CA VAL A 142 -7.28 -16.25 -11.65
C VAL A 142 -8.74 -15.84 -11.59
N ASP A 143 -9.59 -16.53 -12.35
CA ASP A 143 -11.04 -16.41 -12.26
C ASP A 143 -11.47 -16.91 -10.88
N LYS A 144 -11.49 -15.98 -9.92
CA LYS A 144 -12.09 -16.21 -8.62
C LYS A 144 -13.57 -16.46 -8.82
N SER A 145 -14.11 -17.44 -8.10
CA SER A 145 -15.55 -17.70 -8.13
C SER A 145 -16.31 -16.41 -7.75
N ALA A 146 -17.53 -16.25 -8.28
CA ALA A 146 -18.36 -15.09 -7.95
C ALA A 146 -18.59 -14.96 -6.43
N GLU A 147 -18.60 -16.09 -5.71
CA GLU A 147 -18.69 -16.15 -4.25
C GLU A 147 -17.43 -15.60 -3.56
N GLU A 148 -16.24 -15.97 -4.04
CA GLU A 148 -14.96 -15.44 -3.51
C GLU A 148 -14.80 -13.95 -3.80
N GLN A 149 -15.16 -13.49 -4.99
CA GLN A 149 -15.13 -12.05 -5.32
C GLN A 149 -16.09 -11.26 -4.42
N ALA A 150 -17.29 -11.79 -4.16
CA ALA A 150 -18.24 -11.18 -3.24
C ALA A 150 -17.74 -11.17 -1.79
N LEU A 151 -16.97 -12.18 -1.38
CA LEU A 151 -16.39 -12.26 -0.04
C LEU A 151 -15.23 -11.27 0.12
N GLU A 152 -14.37 -11.15 -0.89
CA GLU A 152 -13.24 -10.20 -0.90
C GLU A 152 -13.70 -8.76 -0.96
N SER A 153 -14.75 -8.46 -1.72
CA SER A 153 -15.30 -7.09 -1.80
C SER A 153 -16.00 -6.63 -0.52
N ARG A 154 -16.37 -7.56 0.38
CA ARG A 154 -16.86 -7.25 1.73
C ARG A 154 -15.75 -7.05 2.75
N TYR A 155 -14.54 -7.52 2.45
CA TYR A 155 -13.44 -7.52 3.38
C TYR A 155 -12.76 -6.16 3.41
N ILE A 156 -12.73 -5.53 4.59
CA ILE A 156 -12.04 -4.26 4.78
C ILE A 156 -10.55 -4.54 4.96
N ASP A 157 -9.74 -4.31 3.93
CA ASP A 157 -8.28 -4.52 4.00
C ASP A 157 -7.52 -3.26 4.45
N THR A 158 -8.16 -2.10 4.33
CA THR A 158 -7.55 -0.79 4.57
C THR A 158 -8.51 0.08 5.36
N VAL A 159 -8.00 0.70 6.43
CA VAL A 159 -8.76 1.59 7.31
C VAL A 159 -8.08 2.94 7.37
N LEU A 160 -8.88 4.01 7.30
CA LEU A 160 -8.42 5.38 7.52
C LEU A 160 -8.55 5.73 9.00
N VAL A 161 -7.48 6.22 9.62
CA VAL A 161 -7.50 6.76 10.99
C VAL A 161 -7.16 8.25 10.93
N THR A 162 -8.08 9.08 11.42
CA THR A 162 -7.86 10.53 11.54
C THR A 162 -7.55 10.90 12.99
N TYR A 163 -6.36 11.43 13.22
CA TYR A 163 -6.02 12.06 14.48
C TYR A 163 -6.54 13.50 14.51
N CYS A 164 -7.42 13.79 15.48
CA CYS A 164 -7.95 15.12 15.75
C CYS A 164 -7.18 15.75 16.92
N ILE A 165 -6.40 16.79 16.64
CA ILE A 165 -5.64 17.50 17.68
C ILE A 165 -6.63 18.24 18.61
N PRO A 166 -6.50 18.11 19.94
CA PRO A 166 -7.32 18.87 20.87
C PRO A 166 -7.18 20.37 20.65
N ASN A 167 -8.30 21.09 20.63
CA ASN A 167 -8.36 22.56 20.46
C ASN A 167 -7.76 23.09 19.14
N SER A 168 -7.66 22.25 18.11
CA SER A 168 -7.21 22.65 16.78
C SER A 168 -8.15 22.09 15.70
N GLU A 169 -8.27 22.81 14.59
CA GLU A 169 -9.00 22.34 13.39
C GLU A 169 -8.14 21.42 12.52
N LEU A 170 -6.86 21.26 12.85
CA LEU A 170 -5.93 20.41 12.12
C LEU A 170 -6.26 18.92 12.34
N LYS A 171 -6.30 18.19 11.23
CA LYS A 171 -6.56 16.75 11.18
C LYS A 171 -5.45 16.06 10.41
N TYR A 172 -4.91 14.98 10.97
CA TYR A 172 -3.93 14.14 10.29
C TYR A 172 -4.54 12.81 9.95
N ASN A 173 -4.41 12.39 8.70
CA ASN A 173 -4.97 11.14 8.21
C ASN A 173 -3.85 10.14 8.00
N LEU A 174 -4.06 8.89 8.43
CA LEU A 174 -3.14 7.79 8.22
C LEU A 174 -3.94 6.55 7.84
N SER A 175 -3.51 5.87 6.78
CA SER A 175 -4.10 4.61 6.35
C SER A 175 -3.33 3.43 6.93
N PHE A 176 -4.06 2.44 7.45
CA PHE A 176 -3.51 1.20 7.96
C PHE A 176 -4.03 0.03 7.13
N ARG A 177 -3.14 -0.92 6.81
CA ARG A 177 -3.56 -2.22 6.29
C ARG A 177 -3.91 -3.10 7.48
N VAL A 178 -5.06 -3.74 7.44
CA VAL A 178 -5.60 -4.50 8.56
C VAL A 178 -5.87 -5.94 8.17
N ASP A 179 -5.54 -6.84 9.09
CA ASP A 179 -5.85 -8.26 8.97
C ASP A 179 -7.26 -8.57 9.44
N LYS A 180 -7.77 -9.75 9.05
CA LYS A 180 -9.18 -10.12 9.25
C LYS A 180 -9.55 -10.22 10.72
N ASP A 181 -8.60 -10.70 11.50
CA ASP A 181 -8.74 -10.94 12.92
C ASP A 181 -8.07 -9.82 13.74
N MET A 182 -7.68 -8.71 13.10
CA MET A 182 -7.09 -7.58 13.79
C MET A 182 -8.13 -6.95 14.73
N LYS A 183 -7.75 -6.86 16.01
CA LYS A 183 -8.55 -6.21 17.04
C LYS A 183 -8.36 -4.70 17.00
N SER A 184 -9.41 -3.97 17.35
CA SER A 184 -9.38 -2.51 17.46
C SER A 184 -8.35 -1.99 18.46
N LYS A 185 -8.06 -2.77 19.52
CA LYS A 185 -6.98 -2.48 20.48
C LYS A 185 -5.63 -2.30 19.78
N ASN A 186 -5.24 -3.28 18.96
CA ASN A 186 -3.95 -3.28 18.28
C ASN A 186 -3.85 -2.10 17.31
N LEU A 187 -4.92 -1.82 16.56
CA LEU A 187 -4.98 -0.67 15.65
C LEU A 187 -4.82 0.66 16.41
N ARG A 188 -5.43 0.79 17.59
CA ARG A 188 -5.26 1.98 18.44
C ARG A 188 -3.82 2.12 18.92
N GLU A 189 -3.21 1.04 19.37
CA GLU A 189 -1.82 1.02 19.86
C GLU A 189 -0.85 1.45 18.75
N ASP A 190 -0.98 0.90 17.54
CA ASP A 190 -0.16 1.25 16.38
C ASP A 190 -0.36 2.72 15.97
N ALA A 191 -1.61 3.19 15.97
CA ALA A 191 -1.94 4.59 15.68
C ALA A 191 -1.35 5.54 16.73
N CYS A 192 -1.51 5.23 18.02
CA CYS A 192 -0.94 6.01 19.11
C CYS A 192 0.60 6.02 19.04
N LEU A 193 1.24 4.89 18.74
CA LEU A 193 2.68 4.77 18.59
C LEU A 193 3.20 5.66 17.45
N TYR A 194 2.52 5.67 16.30
CA TYR A 194 2.91 6.48 15.15
C TYR A 194 2.97 7.98 15.46
N TRP A 195 1.97 8.51 16.18
CA TRP A 195 1.91 9.93 16.55
C TRP A 195 2.58 10.25 17.90
N GLY A 196 3.16 9.27 18.60
CA GLY A 196 3.78 9.46 19.91
C GLY A 196 2.77 9.83 21.02
N LEU A 197 1.56 9.26 20.96
CA LEU A 197 0.47 9.51 21.89
C LEU A 197 0.34 8.39 22.93
N SER A 198 -0.29 8.71 24.06
CA SER A 198 -0.63 7.74 25.11
C SER A 198 -1.90 6.95 24.75
N GLU A 199 -1.80 5.63 24.66
CA GLU A 199 -2.95 4.73 24.44
C GLU A 199 -4.02 4.83 25.54
N VAL A 200 -3.61 5.26 26.74
CA VAL A 200 -4.49 5.41 27.90
C VAL A 200 -5.35 6.65 27.76
N ASP A 201 -4.87 7.68 27.06
CA ASP A 201 -5.56 8.96 26.94
C ASP A 201 -6.36 9.09 25.65
N PHE A 202 -6.20 8.18 24.69
CA PHE A 202 -6.88 8.24 23.40
C PHE A 202 -7.82 7.06 23.18
N ILE A 203 -8.87 7.27 22.38
CA ILE A 203 -9.83 6.24 21.96
C ILE A 203 -10.13 6.36 20.48
N LEU A 204 -10.45 5.23 19.87
CA LEU A 204 -11.02 5.17 18.54
C LEU A 204 -12.54 5.39 18.62
N LYS A 205 -13.03 6.24 17.73
CA LYS A 205 -14.46 6.44 17.46
C LYS A 205 -14.74 6.19 15.99
N THR A 206 -15.90 5.63 15.68
CA THR A 206 -16.42 5.57 14.31
C THR A 206 -16.82 6.97 13.82
N MET A 207 -17.10 7.12 12.52
CA MET A 207 -17.65 8.36 11.95
C MET A 207 -19.00 8.76 12.55
N SER A 208 -19.77 7.77 13.02
CA SER A 208 -21.00 7.98 13.81
C SER A 208 -20.74 8.42 15.27
N ASN A 209 -19.49 8.71 15.64
CA ASN A 209 -19.03 9.07 16.99
C ASN A 209 -19.25 7.99 18.06
N ALA A 210 -19.53 6.74 17.66
CA ALA A 210 -19.64 5.63 18.58
C ALA A 210 -18.24 5.22 19.06
N LYS A 211 -18.11 4.93 20.37
CA LYS A 211 -16.86 4.46 20.94
C LYS A 211 -16.63 2.99 20.55
N VAL A 212 -15.45 2.70 20.00
CA VAL A 212 -15.05 1.34 19.65
C VAL A 212 -14.55 0.60 20.90
N HIS A 213 -14.98 -0.64 21.07
CA HIS A 213 -14.49 -1.53 22.13
C HIS A 213 -13.24 -2.28 21.66
N ASP A 214 -12.24 -2.36 22.55
CA ASP A 214 -10.90 -2.92 22.32
C ASP A 214 -10.91 -4.39 21.82
N ASP A 215 -11.91 -5.18 22.22
CA ASP A 215 -12.02 -6.59 21.88
C ASP A 215 -12.74 -6.87 20.55
N LEU A 216 -13.32 -5.85 19.93
CA LEU A 216 -13.99 -6.00 18.63
C LEU A 216 -12.97 -6.09 17.50
N THR A 217 -13.27 -6.92 16.51
CA THR A 217 -12.52 -6.95 15.25
C THR A 217 -12.89 -5.74 14.41
N ILE A 218 -11.94 -5.24 13.63
CA ILE A 218 -12.17 -4.09 12.75
C ILE A 218 -13.36 -4.32 11.81
N GLN A 219 -13.49 -5.54 11.26
CA GLN A 219 -14.58 -5.91 10.37
C GLN A 219 -15.97 -5.74 11.01
N SER A 220 -16.08 -5.97 12.32
CA SER A 220 -17.35 -5.83 13.05
C SER A 220 -17.70 -4.39 13.44
N CYS A 221 -16.77 -3.44 13.23
CA CYS A 221 -16.96 -2.05 13.65
C CYS A 221 -17.72 -1.20 12.62
N PHE A 222 -17.89 -1.70 11.39
CA PHE A 222 -18.48 -0.96 10.27
C PHE A 222 -19.64 -1.74 9.66
N ASN A 223 -20.60 -1.02 9.09
CA ASN A 223 -21.69 -1.63 8.33
C ASN A 223 -21.26 -1.94 6.89
N ASP A 224 -21.95 -2.89 6.26
CA ASP A 224 -21.84 -3.12 4.82
C ASP A 224 -22.17 -1.79 4.09
N ASN A 225 -21.19 -1.21 3.38
CA ASN A 225 -21.21 0.10 2.70
C ASN A 225 -20.84 1.35 3.53
N GLU A 226 -20.34 1.21 4.76
CA GLU A 226 -19.75 2.33 5.49
C GLU A 226 -18.26 2.47 5.15
N ASP A 227 -17.79 3.70 4.94
CA ASP A 227 -16.36 3.95 4.77
C ASP A 227 -15.62 3.58 6.06
N ALA A 228 -14.60 2.71 5.92
CA ALA A 228 -13.80 2.22 7.04
C ALA A 228 -12.91 3.33 7.61
N HIS A 229 -13.51 4.19 8.43
CA HIS A 229 -12.88 5.41 8.94
C HIS A 229 -13.08 5.54 10.45
N PHE A 230 -11.96 5.59 11.18
CA PHE A 230 -11.92 5.94 12.59
C PHE A 230 -11.38 7.35 12.85
N SER A 231 -11.90 7.98 13.91
CA SER A 231 -11.33 9.16 14.53
C SER A 231 -10.62 8.79 15.83
N LEU A 232 -9.33 9.09 15.93
CA LEU A 232 -8.55 8.98 17.17
C LEU A 232 -8.73 10.28 17.97
N VAL A 233 -9.41 10.18 19.10
CA VAL A 233 -9.83 11.33 19.92
C VAL A 233 -9.35 11.17 21.36
N GLN A 234 -8.91 12.27 21.96
CA GLN A 234 -8.54 12.29 23.38
C GLN A 234 -9.78 12.00 24.25
N LYS A 235 -9.64 11.08 25.20
CA LYS A 235 -10.63 10.81 26.24
C LYS A 235 -10.86 12.11 27.00
N THR A 236 -12.10 12.54 27.06
CA THR A 236 -12.48 13.64 27.95
C THR A 236 -12.28 13.13 29.38
N PRO A 237 -11.42 13.76 30.21
CA PRO A 237 -11.23 13.33 31.58
C PRO A 237 -12.60 13.37 32.27
N LYS A 238 -13.04 12.24 32.83
CA LYS A 238 -14.38 12.10 33.43
C LYS A 238 -14.61 13.02 34.65
N ASN A 239 -13.63 13.82 35.07
CA ASN A 239 -13.60 14.49 36.37
C ASN A 239 -13.30 16.00 36.29
N ALA A 240 -14.20 16.78 35.69
CA ALA A 240 -14.25 18.22 35.95
C ALA A 240 -15.61 18.67 36.51
N SER A 241 -16.71 18.00 36.15
CA SER A 241 -18.05 18.43 36.60
C SER A 241 -18.42 18.02 38.03
N LEU A 242 -17.63 17.16 38.68
CA LEU A 242 -17.82 16.89 40.12
C LEU A 242 -17.51 18.15 40.95
N MET A 243 -16.48 18.91 40.57
CA MET A 243 -16.17 20.15 41.30
C MET A 243 -17.25 21.21 41.13
N ASP A 244 -17.87 21.38 39.96
CA ASP A 244 -18.93 22.39 39.78
C ASP A 244 -20.21 22.03 40.56
N ARG A 245 -20.52 20.74 40.66
CA ARG A 245 -21.67 20.23 41.42
C ARG A 245 -21.41 20.24 42.92
N GLU A 246 -20.17 20.06 43.34
CA GLU A 246 -19.74 20.26 44.73
C GLU A 246 -19.76 21.75 45.06
N LEU A 247 -19.21 22.64 44.21
CA LEU A 247 -19.17 24.10 44.42
C LEU A 247 -20.56 24.71 44.60
N THR A 248 -21.55 24.25 43.82
CA THR A 248 -22.96 24.67 43.96
C THR A 248 -23.60 24.19 45.27
N ASN A 249 -23.10 23.11 45.88
CA ASN A 249 -23.53 22.66 47.21
C ASN A 249 -22.82 23.40 48.36
N ILE A 250 -21.66 24.04 48.11
CA ILE A 250 -20.92 24.83 49.13
C ILE A 250 -21.35 26.30 49.14
N LEU A 251 -21.96 26.80 48.06
CA LEU A 251 -22.49 28.16 48.02
C LEU A 251 -23.65 28.30 49.02
N PRO A 252 -23.58 29.24 49.98
CA PRO A 252 -24.66 29.45 50.93
C PRO A 252 -25.92 29.82 50.17
N LYS A 253 -27.03 29.11 50.43
CA LYS A 253 -28.35 29.48 49.94
C LYS A 253 -28.67 30.86 50.53
N ALA A 254 -28.44 31.91 49.75
CA ALA A 254 -28.90 33.24 50.09
C ALA A 254 -30.40 33.13 50.32
N GLY A 255 -30.84 33.39 51.55
CA GLY A 255 -32.25 33.33 51.91
C GLY A 255 -33.01 34.26 50.99
N GLU A 256 -33.93 33.70 50.20
CA GLU A 256 -34.97 34.45 49.54
C GLU A 256 -35.79 35.13 50.64
N ALA A 257 -35.53 36.42 50.85
CA ALA A 257 -36.29 37.23 51.78
C ALA A 257 -37.70 37.39 51.22
N LEU A 258 -38.68 36.83 51.95
CA LEU A 258 -40.11 37.11 51.80
C LEU A 258 -40.43 38.57 52.11
#